data_AF-A0A2W4L7I9-F1
#
_entry.id   AF-A0A2W4L7I9-F1
#
_cell.length_a   1.000
_cell.length_b   1.000
_cell.length_c   1.000
_cell.angle_alpha   90.00
_cell.angle_beta   90.00
_cell.angle_gamma   90.00
#
_symmetry.space_group_name_H-M   'P 1'
#
loop_
_entity.id
_entity.type
_entity.pdbx_description
1 polymer ?
#
loop_
_entity_poly.entity_id
_entity_poly.type
_entity_poly.pdbx_seq_one_letter_code
_entity_poly.pdbx_strand_id
1 'polypeptide(L)'
;HLGFKGVTFIPVSALAGDNVVHRSENVPWYDGPTLLEHLENVPVTESVNHEHFRFPVQYVLRPDLDYRGFSGTIASGIVRVGDPILALPSGRTTRVAAIDTYEGSLEQAYAPMSVTLRLADEIDVSRGEMLVHPDNQPLAERRFDAMLVWMSERPLDRQKSYLLKHTTQVTRAEVEQVAYTMDLETLKQQPATRLELNDIGRVTIACHRPLFCDPYRQNRATGAFILIDSLTNNTVAAGMILEGEAAPEQRASQRPPLLDRPHSQVSAEERSERLGQKGCTVWLTGLPASGKSLIAYALERRLFDIKRLAMVVDPDDGLSTGVQPDGSSPWQTPELARRCTDAGLIVIFAYASPLRADREAIRDVVGPERFVEVHVNTSLETRKKRDARGVYGPSHPLPSEEAPQKPDIVVSFDGGDPEVVAEEIVGVLVKRGLLPSLYSL
;
A
#
# COMPACT_ATOMS: atom_id res chain seq x y z
N HIS A 1 28.16 1.66 -16.26
CA HIS A 1 28.71 3.01 -16.00
C HIS A 1 28.04 3.60 -14.77
N LEU A 2 28.80 3.98 -13.73
CA LEU A 2 28.29 4.44 -12.42
C LEU A 2 27.84 5.92 -12.40
N GLY A 3 27.88 6.62 -13.54
CA GLY A 3 27.33 7.98 -13.66
C GLY A 3 28.16 9.10 -13.03
N PHE A 4 29.39 8.84 -12.60
CA PHE A 4 30.30 9.89 -12.11
C PHE A 4 30.70 10.83 -13.25
N LYS A 5 30.56 12.15 -13.02
CA LYS A 5 31.08 13.18 -13.94
C LYS A 5 32.62 13.29 -13.87
N GLY A 6 33.19 13.05 -12.69
CA GLY A 6 34.62 13.01 -12.43
C GLY A 6 34.91 12.18 -11.18
N VAL A 7 36.06 11.53 -11.15
CA VAL A 7 36.56 10.77 -10.00
C VAL A 7 38.00 11.19 -9.76
N THR A 8 38.29 11.67 -8.55
CA THR A 8 39.65 12.05 -8.13
C THR A 8 40.17 11.00 -7.16
N PHE A 9 41.33 10.41 -7.47
CA PHE A 9 41.99 9.45 -6.60
C PHE A 9 43.11 10.15 -5.84
N ILE A 10 43.03 10.17 -4.51
CA ILE A 10 44.00 10.81 -3.62
C ILE A 10 44.58 9.72 -2.70
N PRO A 11 45.90 9.43 -2.77
CA PRO A 11 46.53 8.48 -1.86
C PRO A 11 46.65 9.13 -0.49
N VAL A 12 45.99 8.57 0.53
CA VAL A 12 45.93 9.15 1.88
C VAL A 12 46.37 8.16 2.95
N SER A 13 46.94 8.68 4.03
CA SER A 13 47.06 7.98 5.32
C SER A 13 46.32 8.76 6.38
N ALA A 14 45.12 8.31 6.75
CA ALA A 14 44.32 9.00 7.78
C ALA A 14 45.02 9.02 9.15
N LEU A 15 45.82 7.99 9.45
CA LEU A 15 46.55 7.87 10.72
C LEU A 15 47.75 8.84 10.79
N ALA A 16 48.52 8.93 9.72
CA ALA A 16 49.74 9.76 9.67
C ALA A 16 49.48 11.19 9.16
N GLY A 17 48.31 11.46 8.58
CA GLY A 17 47.93 12.74 8.01
C GLY A 17 48.39 12.98 6.57
N ASP A 18 48.99 11.98 5.91
CA ASP A 18 49.51 12.09 4.54
C ASP A 18 48.42 12.47 3.54
N ASN A 19 48.62 13.57 2.81
CA ASN A 19 47.69 14.13 1.81
C ASN A 19 46.27 14.37 2.32
N VAL A 20 46.07 14.44 3.64
CA VAL A 20 44.78 14.81 4.23
C VAL A 20 44.63 16.33 4.21
N VAL A 21 45.52 17.03 4.91
CA VAL A 21 45.58 18.51 4.94
C VAL A 21 46.80 18.99 4.17
N HIS A 22 47.97 18.41 4.47
CA HIS A 22 49.25 18.77 3.86
C HIS A 22 49.72 17.71 2.87
N ARG A 23 50.48 18.13 1.87
CA ARG A 23 51.12 17.21 0.93
C ARG A 23 52.13 16.33 1.64
N SER A 24 52.11 15.04 1.31
CA SER A 24 52.99 14.05 1.90
C SER A 24 54.30 13.93 1.14
N GLU A 25 55.41 13.94 1.85
CA GLU A 25 56.74 13.62 1.31
C GLU A 25 56.92 12.10 1.08
N ASN A 26 56.05 11.26 1.67
CA ASN A 26 56.13 9.80 1.59
C ASN A 26 55.63 9.24 0.24
N VAL A 27 54.96 10.06 -0.58
CA VAL A 27 54.46 9.68 -1.91
C VAL A 27 54.93 10.67 -2.98
N PRO A 28 56.24 10.75 -3.24
CA PRO A 28 56.82 11.75 -4.16
C PRO A 28 56.40 11.58 -5.62
N TRP A 29 55.68 10.50 -5.96
CA TRP A 29 55.10 10.27 -7.28
C TRP A 29 53.74 10.94 -7.48
N TYR A 30 53.10 11.44 -6.42
CA TYR A 30 51.77 12.03 -6.45
C TYR A 30 51.82 13.56 -6.43
N ASP A 31 51.49 14.17 -7.57
CA ASP A 31 51.47 15.64 -7.73
C ASP A 31 50.07 16.27 -7.61
N GLY A 32 49.05 15.46 -7.30
CA GLY A 32 47.66 15.90 -7.19
C GLY A 32 47.32 16.67 -5.91
N PRO A 33 46.05 17.08 -5.72
CA PRO A 33 45.63 17.83 -4.54
C PRO A 33 45.62 16.95 -3.28
N THR A 34 45.71 17.58 -2.11
CA THR A 34 45.32 16.93 -0.84
C THR A 34 43.80 16.76 -0.77
N LEU A 35 43.31 15.97 0.18
CA LEU A 35 41.88 15.82 0.40
C LEU A 35 41.21 17.16 0.73
N LEU A 36 41.81 17.95 1.62
CA LEU A 36 41.29 19.27 1.97
C LEU A 36 41.29 20.21 0.76
N GLU A 37 42.40 20.30 0.03
CA GLU A 37 42.49 21.11 -1.19
C GLU A 37 41.42 20.70 -2.20
N HIS A 38 41.13 19.40 -2.34
CA HIS A 38 40.08 18.94 -3.23
C HIS A 38 38.68 19.36 -2.75
N LEU A 39 38.37 19.20 -1.46
CA LEU A 39 37.07 19.59 -0.89
C LEU A 39 36.82 21.10 -0.96
N GLU A 40 37.87 21.92 -0.86
CA GLU A 40 37.77 23.38 -0.95
C GLU A 40 37.53 23.88 -2.38
N ASN A 41 38.01 23.13 -3.39
CA ASN A 41 37.97 23.57 -4.80
C ASN A 41 36.98 22.79 -5.67
N VAL A 42 36.33 21.75 -5.15
CA VAL A 42 35.39 20.94 -5.93
C VAL A 42 34.19 21.79 -6.39
N PRO A 43 33.86 21.83 -7.69
CA PRO A 43 32.71 22.58 -8.17
C PRO A 43 31.40 22.00 -7.62
N VAL A 44 30.63 22.80 -6.89
CA VAL A 44 29.32 22.39 -6.32
C VAL A 44 28.12 22.85 -7.15
N THR A 45 28.30 23.84 -8.03
CA THR A 45 27.23 24.52 -8.76
C THR A 45 26.77 23.81 -10.04
N GLU A 46 27.57 22.89 -10.60
CA GLU A 46 27.22 22.15 -11.84
C GLU A 46 26.03 21.18 -11.70
N SER A 47 25.45 21.07 -10.51
CA SER A 47 24.33 20.19 -10.20
C SER A 47 22.95 20.87 -10.29
N VAL A 48 22.91 22.20 -10.39
CA VAL A 48 21.65 22.95 -10.43
C VAL A 48 21.14 23.03 -11.87
N ASN A 49 19.94 22.47 -12.09
CA ASN A 49 19.25 22.58 -13.38
C ASN A 49 18.73 24.01 -13.53
N HIS A 50 19.28 24.78 -14.47
CA HIS A 50 18.87 26.16 -14.77
C HIS A 50 17.95 26.29 -15.99
N GLU A 51 17.63 25.17 -16.65
CA GLU A 51 16.84 25.16 -17.89
C GLU A 51 15.34 24.97 -17.63
N HIS A 52 14.99 24.06 -16.72
CA HIS A 52 13.62 23.63 -16.50
C HIS A 52 13.02 24.36 -15.31
N PHE A 53 12.27 25.45 -15.52
CA PHE A 53 11.64 26.17 -14.41
C PHE A 53 10.58 25.34 -13.71
N ARG A 54 10.80 25.07 -12.41
CA ARG A 54 9.87 24.38 -11.52
C ARG A 54 9.78 25.17 -10.22
N PHE A 55 8.61 25.74 -9.95
CA PHE A 55 8.35 26.47 -8.70
C PHE A 55 7.18 25.85 -7.95
N PRO A 56 7.47 24.90 -7.04
CA PRO A 56 6.48 24.35 -6.12
C PRO A 56 5.98 25.44 -5.16
N VAL A 57 4.70 25.75 -5.20
CA VAL A 57 4.10 26.75 -4.30
C VAL A 57 4.01 26.14 -2.90
N GLN A 58 4.68 26.77 -1.95
CA GLN A 58 4.72 26.33 -0.54
C GLN A 58 3.72 27.11 0.31
N TYR A 59 3.52 28.39 0.01
CA TYR A 59 2.68 29.28 0.80
C TYR A 59 2.03 30.37 -0.06
N VAL A 60 0.80 30.77 0.27
CA VAL A 60 0.11 31.90 -0.36
C VAL A 60 0.10 33.05 0.63
N LEU A 61 0.85 34.11 0.31
CA LEU A 61 1.04 35.28 1.16
C LEU A 61 0.02 36.35 0.81
N ARG A 62 -0.81 36.72 1.79
CA ARG A 62 -1.80 37.81 1.72
C ARG A 62 -1.78 38.63 3.01
N PRO A 63 -0.87 39.61 3.12
CA PRO A 63 -0.83 40.51 4.28
C PRO A 63 -2.00 41.50 4.27
N ASP A 64 -2.51 41.85 3.09
CA ASP A 64 -3.65 42.75 2.89
C ASP A 64 -4.46 42.34 1.63
N LEU A 65 -5.43 43.16 1.23
CA LEU A 65 -6.34 42.87 0.11
C LEU A 65 -5.68 43.05 -1.26
N ASP A 66 -4.63 43.86 -1.36
CA ASP A 66 -4.00 44.25 -2.63
C ASP A 66 -2.73 43.41 -2.91
N TYR A 67 -2.13 42.82 -1.87
CA TYR A 67 -0.98 41.95 -2.01
C TYR A 67 -1.37 40.46 -2.02
N ARG A 68 -1.16 39.81 -3.16
CA ARG A 68 -1.22 38.34 -3.31
C ARG A 68 0.09 37.82 -3.90
N GLY A 69 0.88 37.16 -3.07
CA GLY A 69 2.15 36.53 -3.47
C GLY A 69 2.14 35.02 -3.28
N PHE A 70 2.85 34.29 -4.13
CA PHE A 70 3.04 32.85 -4.04
C PHE A 70 4.49 32.56 -3.67
N SER A 71 4.70 32.12 -2.43
CA SER A 71 6.03 31.90 -1.87
C SER A 71 6.44 30.43 -1.99
N GLY A 72 7.71 30.22 -2.27
CA GLY A 72 8.31 28.90 -2.44
C GLY A 72 9.80 29.00 -2.69
N THR A 73 10.43 27.84 -2.85
CA THR A 73 11.82 27.74 -3.29
C THR A 73 11.83 27.28 -4.74
N ILE A 74 12.56 27.98 -5.60
CA ILE A 74 12.72 27.58 -7.00
C ILE A 74 13.47 26.24 -7.01
N ALA A 75 12.79 25.17 -7.41
CA ALA A 75 13.35 23.82 -7.41
C ALA A 75 14.39 23.65 -8.53
N SER A 76 14.12 24.26 -9.68
CA SER A 76 15.01 24.31 -10.84
C SER A 76 14.60 25.46 -11.76
N GLY A 77 15.47 25.79 -12.70
CA GLY A 77 15.30 26.81 -13.71
C GLY A 77 15.54 28.22 -13.22
N ILE A 78 15.11 29.15 -14.04
CA ILE A 78 15.25 30.59 -13.87
C ILE A 78 13.89 31.22 -14.18
N VAL A 79 13.55 32.29 -13.47
CA VAL A 79 12.36 33.10 -13.74
C VAL A 79 12.72 34.58 -13.71
N ARG A 80 12.11 35.36 -14.59
CA ARG A 80 12.27 36.82 -14.70
C ARG A 80 10.92 37.51 -14.61
N VAL A 81 10.94 38.77 -14.20
CA VAL A 81 9.77 39.63 -14.30
C VAL A 81 9.33 39.72 -15.77
N GLY A 82 8.03 39.58 -16.02
CA GLY A 82 7.42 39.56 -17.35
C GLY A 82 7.32 38.19 -18.02
N ASP A 83 8.03 37.16 -17.49
CA ASP A 83 8.02 35.82 -18.07
C ASP A 83 6.60 35.24 -18.11
N PRO A 84 6.21 34.56 -19.20
CA PRO A 84 4.99 33.78 -19.24
C PRO A 84 5.15 32.55 -18.34
N ILE A 85 4.13 32.31 -17.52
CA ILE A 85 4.07 31.14 -16.64
C ILE A 85 2.71 30.45 -16.75
N LEU A 86 2.70 29.17 -16.40
CA LEU A 86 1.54 28.29 -16.37
C LEU A 86 1.37 27.74 -14.95
N ALA A 87 0.15 27.78 -14.42
CA ALA A 87 -0.20 27.17 -13.14
C ALA A 87 -0.77 25.76 -13.33
N LEU A 88 -0.14 24.77 -12.71
CA LEU A 88 -0.57 23.37 -12.71
C LEU A 88 -1.22 23.01 -11.36
N PRO A 89 -2.40 22.34 -11.32
CA PRO A 89 -3.08 21.61 -12.40
C PRO A 89 -3.98 22.46 -13.32
N SER A 90 -4.28 23.72 -12.97
CA SER A 90 -5.37 24.46 -13.62
C SER A 90 -5.18 24.72 -15.12
N GLY A 91 -3.93 24.72 -15.59
CA GLY A 91 -3.57 25.04 -16.97
C GLY A 91 -3.73 26.52 -17.32
N ARG A 92 -3.97 27.39 -16.33
CA ARG A 92 -4.11 28.83 -16.57
C ARG A 92 -2.73 29.47 -16.77
N THR A 93 -2.62 30.31 -17.79
CA THR A 93 -1.42 31.08 -18.09
C THR A 93 -1.54 32.50 -17.55
N THR A 94 -0.43 33.06 -17.07
CA THR A 94 -0.29 34.47 -16.69
C THR A 94 1.18 34.90 -16.87
N ARG A 95 1.55 36.05 -16.33
CA ARG A 95 2.93 36.56 -16.32
C ARG A 95 3.39 36.86 -14.90
N VAL A 96 4.70 36.80 -14.69
CA VAL A 96 5.32 37.25 -13.43
C VAL A 96 5.29 38.77 -13.38
N ALA A 97 4.53 39.33 -12.44
CA ALA A 97 4.47 40.78 -12.22
C ALA A 97 5.65 41.28 -11.39
N ALA A 98 6.09 40.50 -10.39
CA ALA A 98 7.25 40.82 -9.56
C ALA A 98 7.80 39.57 -8.86
N ILE A 99 9.07 39.65 -8.46
CA ILE A 99 9.75 38.66 -7.64
C ILE A 99 10.22 39.37 -6.37
N ASP A 100 9.66 39.02 -5.22
CA ASP A 100 9.98 39.68 -3.94
C ASP A 100 10.78 38.72 -3.02
N THR A 101 11.82 39.23 -2.36
CA THR A 101 12.56 38.59 -1.27
C THR A 101 12.56 39.47 -0.03
N TYR A 102 13.22 39.02 1.05
CA TYR A 102 13.38 39.82 2.26
C TYR A 102 14.16 41.12 2.00
N GLU A 103 15.17 41.06 1.12
CA GLU A 103 16.05 42.18 0.78
C GLU A 103 15.41 43.18 -0.19
N GLY A 104 14.31 42.80 -0.86
CA GLY A 104 13.58 43.63 -1.80
C GLY A 104 13.15 42.87 -3.05
N SER A 105 12.75 43.61 -4.08
CA SER A 105 12.32 43.02 -5.35
C SER A 105 13.52 42.74 -6.28
N LEU A 106 13.41 41.67 -7.06
CA LEU A 106 14.42 41.20 -8.02
C LEU A 106 13.84 41.20 -9.44
N GLU A 107 14.70 41.44 -10.44
CA GLU A 107 14.36 41.28 -11.85
C GLU A 107 14.40 39.82 -12.30
N GLN A 108 15.21 39.00 -11.63
CA GLN A 108 15.45 37.60 -11.96
C GLN A 108 15.72 36.80 -10.67
N ALA A 109 15.23 35.56 -10.63
CA ALA A 109 15.58 34.58 -9.62
C ALA A 109 15.83 33.20 -10.26
N TYR A 110 16.58 32.35 -9.56
CA TYR A 110 16.99 31.05 -10.05
C TYR A 110 17.05 30.04 -8.90
N ALA A 111 17.05 28.75 -9.22
CA ALA A 111 17.21 27.72 -8.21
C ALA A 111 18.57 27.84 -7.48
N PRO A 112 18.64 27.65 -6.15
CA PRO A 112 17.57 27.28 -5.22
C PRO A 112 17.06 28.47 -4.38
N MET A 113 16.86 29.65 -4.96
CA MET A 113 16.42 30.83 -4.22
C MET A 113 14.99 30.67 -3.67
N SER A 114 14.78 31.16 -2.44
CA SER A 114 13.46 31.30 -1.84
C SER A 114 12.90 32.68 -2.15
N VAL A 115 11.78 32.72 -2.87
CA VAL A 115 11.18 33.96 -3.39
C VAL A 115 9.66 33.94 -3.24
N THR A 116 9.05 35.11 -3.36
CA THR A 116 7.61 35.27 -3.52
C THR A 116 7.31 35.83 -4.90
N LEU A 117 6.55 35.09 -5.71
CA LEU A 117 6.13 35.53 -7.03
C LEU A 117 4.77 36.20 -6.95
N ARG A 118 4.67 37.43 -7.48
CA ARG A 118 3.39 38.08 -7.76
C ARG A 118 3.04 37.90 -9.23
N LEU A 119 1.77 37.64 -9.51
CA LEU A 119 1.28 37.34 -10.85
C LEU A 119 0.49 38.53 -11.39
N ALA A 120 0.52 38.71 -12.71
CA ALA A 120 -0.15 39.83 -13.38
C ALA A 120 -1.68 39.69 -13.34
N ASP A 121 -2.18 38.46 -13.44
CA ASP A 121 -3.61 38.16 -13.39
C ASP A 121 -3.97 37.45 -12.09
N GLU A 122 -5.21 37.64 -11.63
CA GLU A 122 -5.75 36.94 -10.47
C GLU A 122 -6.09 35.48 -10.80
N ILE A 123 -5.07 34.64 -10.86
CA ILE A 123 -5.23 33.20 -10.96
C ILE A 123 -5.17 32.54 -9.58
N ASP A 124 -6.02 31.53 -9.37
CA ASP A 124 -6.01 30.76 -8.13
C ASP A 124 -4.93 29.69 -8.18
N VAL A 125 -3.96 29.84 -7.28
CA VAL A 125 -2.88 28.89 -7.05
C VAL A 125 -2.79 28.58 -5.56
N SER A 126 -2.62 27.30 -5.22
CA SER A 126 -2.60 26.81 -3.84
C SER A 126 -1.30 26.09 -3.49
N ARG A 127 -1.08 25.81 -2.19
CA ARG A 127 0.03 24.98 -1.75
C ARG A 127 -0.05 23.59 -2.39
N GLY A 128 1.08 23.10 -2.88
CA GLY A 128 1.18 21.81 -3.59
C GLY A 128 0.98 21.91 -5.09
N GLU A 129 0.62 23.09 -5.60
CA GLU A 129 0.58 23.38 -7.04
C GLU A 129 1.94 23.90 -7.51
N MET A 130 2.13 23.93 -8.82
CA MET A 130 3.42 24.28 -9.42
C MET A 130 3.25 25.37 -10.48
N LEU A 131 4.13 26.36 -10.44
CA LEU A 131 4.31 27.32 -11.54
C LEU A 131 5.48 26.87 -12.41
N VAL A 132 5.26 26.87 -13.72
CA VAL A 132 6.24 26.43 -14.74
C VAL A 132 6.21 27.34 -15.96
N HIS A 133 7.19 27.26 -16.85
CA HIS A 133 7.07 27.90 -18.16
C HIS A 133 6.15 27.08 -19.08
N PRO A 134 5.27 27.73 -19.88
CA PRO A 134 4.33 27.02 -20.76
C PRO A 134 5.01 26.08 -21.76
N ASP A 135 6.19 26.46 -22.26
CA ASP A 135 6.94 25.71 -23.28
C ASP A 135 7.80 24.58 -22.71
N ASN A 136 7.86 24.45 -21.38
CA ASN A 136 8.65 23.42 -20.69
C ASN A 136 7.92 22.94 -19.43
N GLN A 137 6.92 22.08 -19.64
CA GLN A 137 6.10 21.51 -18.57
C GLN A 137 6.69 20.17 -18.08
N PRO A 138 6.58 19.85 -16.78
CA PRO A 138 6.91 18.53 -16.25
C PRO A 138 5.91 17.47 -16.71
N LEU A 139 6.23 16.21 -16.46
CA LEU A 139 5.28 15.10 -16.59
C LEU A 139 4.16 15.25 -15.55
N ALA A 140 2.93 14.95 -15.95
CA ALA A 140 1.76 14.98 -15.09
C ALA A 140 1.23 13.56 -14.87
N GLU A 141 1.84 12.83 -13.93
CA GLU A 141 1.64 11.39 -13.79
C GLU A 141 0.82 11.03 -12.55
N ARG A 142 -0.18 10.16 -12.73
CA ARG A 142 -0.86 9.47 -11.62
C ARG A 142 -0.26 8.10 -11.36
N ARG A 143 0.52 7.56 -12.29
CA ARG A 143 1.11 6.24 -12.21
C ARG A 143 2.52 6.28 -12.80
N PHE A 144 3.52 5.94 -12.01
CA PHE A 144 4.91 6.03 -12.45
C PHE A 144 5.78 4.98 -11.76
N ASP A 145 6.89 4.67 -12.40
CA ASP A 145 7.92 3.81 -11.83
C ASP A 145 8.94 4.63 -11.05
N ALA A 146 9.41 4.07 -9.94
CA ALA A 146 10.42 4.68 -9.10
C ALA A 146 11.37 3.63 -8.53
N MET A 147 12.62 4.05 -8.26
CA MET A 147 13.46 3.35 -7.31
C MET A 147 13.08 3.81 -5.91
N LEU A 148 12.82 2.87 -5.02
CA LEU A 148 12.40 3.12 -3.65
C LEU A 148 13.42 2.52 -2.69
N VAL A 149 13.84 3.31 -1.70
CA VAL A 149 14.62 2.85 -0.54
C VAL A 149 13.65 2.72 0.62
N TRP A 150 13.46 1.50 1.11
CA TRP A 150 12.58 1.23 2.23
C TRP A 150 13.33 1.40 3.56
N MET A 151 12.74 2.16 4.48
CA MET A 151 13.40 2.61 5.72
C MET A 151 12.64 2.18 6.98
N SER A 152 11.53 1.45 6.84
CA SER A 152 10.74 0.96 7.97
C SER A 152 11.11 -0.47 8.33
N GLU A 153 11.13 -0.77 9.64
CA GLU A 153 11.25 -2.14 10.15
C GLU A 153 10.08 -3.03 9.71
N ARG A 154 8.89 -2.45 9.54
CA ARG A 154 7.74 -3.15 8.98
C ARG A 154 7.89 -3.26 7.47
N PRO A 155 7.79 -4.45 6.87
CA PRO A 155 7.85 -4.60 5.42
C PRO A 155 6.79 -3.75 4.71
N LEU A 156 7.06 -3.40 3.46
CA LEU A 156 6.11 -2.71 2.59
C LEU A 156 4.83 -3.57 2.42
N ASP A 157 3.69 -2.96 2.71
CA ASP A 157 2.37 -3.55 2.54
C ASP A 157 1.66 -2.93 1.34
N ARG A 158 1.50 -3.72 0.27
CA ARG A 158 0.86 -3.29 -0.99
C ARG A 158 -0.66 -3.15 -0.89
N GLN A 159 -1.28 -3.65 0.18
CA GLN A 159 -2.71 -3.48 0.43
C GLN A 159 -3.00 -2.19 1.22
N LYS A 160 -1.96 -1.52 1.70
CA LYS A 160 -2.04 -0.29 2.50
C LYS A 160 -1.93 0.95 1.61
N SER A 161 -2.68 1.99 1.97
CA SER A 161 -2.53 3.34 1.40
C SER A 161 -1.52 4.15 2.21
N TYR A 162 -0.63 4.86 1.52
CA TYR A 162 0.38 5.75 2.09
C TYR A 162 0.09 7.20 1.73
N LEU A 163 0.69 8.15 2.46
CA LEU A 163 0.79 9.53 2.03
C LEU A 163 2.11 9.70 1.27
N LEU A 164 2.02 10.11 0.01
CA LEU A 164 3.17 10.50 -0.78
C LEU A 164 3.33 12.02 -0.68
N LYS A 165 4.50 12.46 -0.21
CA LYS A 165 4.89 13.87 -0.22
C LYS A 165 5.91 14.07 -1.33
N HIS A 166 5.53 14.89 -2.30
CA HIS A 166 6.37 15.30 -3.44
C HIS A 166 6.44 16.82 -3.42
N THR A 167 7.65 17.37 -3.34
CA THR A 167 7.89 18.80 -3.14
C THR A 167 7.02 19.37 -1.99
N THR A 168 5.99 20.16 -2.32
CA THR A 168 5.05 20.79 -1.37
C THR A 168 3.67 20.12 -1.38
N GLN A 169 3.42 19.23 -2.35
CA GLN A 169 2.19 18.46 -2.52
C GLN A 169 2.21 17.22 -1.63
N VAL A 170 1.07 16.92 -1.00
CA VAL A 170 0.82 15.64 -0.33
C VAL A 170 -0.42 15.01 -0.94
N THR A 171 -0.30 13.76 -1.40
CA THR A 171 -1.41 12.98 -1.96
C THR A 171 -1.41 11.58 -1.38
N ARG A 172 -2.55 10.90 -1.41
CA ARG A 172 -2.59 9.46 -1.16
C ARG A 172 -1.93 8.73 -2.32
N ALA A 173 -1.20 7.67 -2.01
CA ALA A 173 -0.55 6.79 -2.95
C ALA A 173 -0.57 5.33 -2.49
N GLU A 174 -0.49 4.43 -3.45
CA GLU A 174 -0.44 2.99 -3.25
C GLU A 174 0.74 2.42 -4.04
N VAL A 175 1.39 1.40 -3.50
CA VAL A 175 2.42 0.66 -4.22
C VAL A 175 1.76 -0.52 -4.94
N GLU A 176 1.49 -0.34 -6.23
CA GLU A 176 0.81 -1.36 -7.04
C GLU A 176 1.67 -2.60 -7.22
N GLN A 177 2.97 -2.43 -7.43
CA GLN A 177 3.89 -3.52 -7.74
C GLN A 177 5.28 -3.23 -7.18
N VAL A 178 5.93 -4.30 -6.69
CA VAL A 178 7.38 -4.38 -6.52
C VAL A 178 7.88 -5.27 -7.67
N ALA A 179 8.78 -4.75 -8.49
CA ALA A 179 9.30 -5.48 -9.65
C ALA A 179 10.52 -6.32 -9.28
N TYR A 180 11.47 -5.71 -8.59
CA TYR A 180 12.68 -6.36 -8.09
C TYR A 180 13.28 -5.57 -6.93
N THR A 181 14.10 -6.23 -6.12
CA THR A 181 15.07 -5.64 -5.20
C THR A 181 16.47 -5.66 -5.82
N MET A 182 17.35 -4.79 -5.35
CA MET A 182 18.78 -4.82 -5.67
C MET A 182 19.55 -5.44 -4.52
N ASP A 183 20.33 -6.46 -4.83
CA ASP A 183 21.32 -7.02 -3.92
C ASP A 183 22.47 -6.01 -3.76
N LEU A 184 22.71 -5.54 -2.54
CA LEU A 184 23.67 -4.45 -2.28
C LEU A 184 25.14 -4.89 -2.44
N GLU A 185 25.44 -6.19 -2.31
CA GLU A 185 26.79 -6.72 -2.46
C GLU A 185 27.15 -6.95 -3.93
N THR A 186 26.20 -7.49 -4.70
CA THR A 186 26.41 -7.89 -6.09
C THR A 186 25.86 -6.89 -7.11
N LEU A 187 25.04 -5.93 -6.66
CA LEU A 187 24.31 -4.95 -7.48
C LEU A 187 23.37 -5.59 -8.52
N LYS A 188 23.01 -6.86 -8.33
CA LYS A 188 22.10 -7.61 -9.23
C LYS A 188 20.65 -7.41 -8.82
N GLN A 189 19.77 -7.45 -9.81
CA GLN A 189 18.33 -7.40 -9.62
C GLN A 189 17.81 -8.79 -9.24
N GLN A 190 16.94 -8.85 -8.23
CA GLN A 190 16.27 -10.06 -7.77
C GLN A 190 14.75 -9.84 -7.78
N PRO A 191 13.96 -10.68 -8.46
CA PRO A 191 12.51 -10.57 -8.41
C PRO A 191 11.99 -10.61 -6.97
N ALA A 192 11.14 -9.66 -6.61
CA ALA A 192 10.62 -9.51 -5.26
C ALA A 192 9.17 -9.05 -5.28
N THR A 193 8.39 -9.44 -4.27
CA THR A 193 6.98 -9.04 -4.14
C THR A 193 6.73 -8.07 -2.99
N ARG A 194 7.74 -7.84 -2.14
CA ARG A 194 7.76 -6.93 -0.99
C ARG A 194 9.13 -6.26 -0.85
N LEU A 195 9.21 -5.22 -0.02
CA LEU A 195 10.47 -4.58 0.40
C LEU A 195 10.57 -4.66 1.92
N GLU A 196 11.74 -5.02 2.42
CA GLU A 196 12.11 -5.05 3.83
C GLU A 196 13.03 -3.88 4.19
N LEU A 197 13.37 -3.72 5.48
CA LEU A 197 14.22 -2.64 5.95
C LEU A 197 15.55 -2.62 5.19
N ASN A 198 15.91 -1.45 4.65
CA ASN A 198 17.10 -1.19 3.83
C ASN A 198 17.06 -1.76 2.41
N ASP A 199 15.97 -2.41 1.99
CA ASP A 199 15.84 -2.84 0.60
C ASP A 199 15.75 -1.62 -0.33
N ILE A 200 16.41 -1.77 -1.48
CA ILE A 200 16.29 -0.85 -2.61
C ILE A 200 15.63 -1.61 -3.74
N GLY A 201 14.49 -1.14 -4.23
CA GLY A 201 13.76 -1.85 -5.28
C GLY A 201 13.05 -0.94 -6.26
N ARG A 202 12.76 -1.48 -7.45
CA ARG A 202 11.91 -0.80 -8.42
C ARG A 202 10.45 -1.10 -8.11
N VAL A 203 9.66 -0.05 -8.00
CA VAL A 203 8.23 -0.11 -7.69
C VAL A 203 7.42 0.69 -8.70
N THR A 204 6.16 0.29 -8.89
CA THR A 204 5.15 1.11 -9.58
C THR A 204 4.23 1.70 -8.54
N ILE A 205 4.10 3.03 -8.56
CA ILE A 205 3.29 3.79 -7.61
C ILE A 205 2.10 4.39 -8.34
N ALA A 206 0.93 4.32 -7.71
CA ALA A 206 -0.29 4.97 -8.16
C ALA A 206 -0.71 6.04 -7.14
N CYS A 207 -1.02 7.24 -7.62
CA CYS A 207 -1.37 8.42 -6.83
C CYS A 207 -2.80 8.87 -7.09
N HIS A 208 -3.49 9.29 -6.04
CA HIS A 208 -4.86 9.79 -6.15
C HIS A 208 -4.94 11.08 -6.97
N ARG A 209 -4.02 12.03 -6.75
CA ARG A 209 -3.84 13.23 -7.57
C ARG A 209 -2.58 13.09 -8.45
N PRO A 210 -2.56 13.68 -9.66
CA PRO A 210 -1.35 13.70 -10.47
C PRO A 210 -0.23 14.45 -9.75
N LEU A 211 0.99 13.95 -9.91
CA LEU A 211 2.22 14.66 -9.54
C LEU A 211 2.78 15.38 -10.76
N PHE A 212 3.30 16.58 -10.55
CA PHE A 212 4.05 17.33 -11.56
C PHE A 212 5.53 17.05 -11.35
N CYS A 213 6.00 15.99 -11.99
CA CYS A 213 7.31 15.41 -11.72
C CYS A 213 8.20 15.39 -12.95
N ASP A 214 9.49 15.27 -12.69
CA ASP A 214 10.50 15.00 -13.69
C ASP A 214 11.27 13.72 -13.27
N PRO A 215 11.95 13.03 -14.17
CA PRO A 215 12.83 11.94 -13.78
C PRO A 215 13.95 12.43 -12.86
N TYR A 216 14.28 11.67 -11.82
CA TYR A 216 15.24 12.07 -10.78
C TYR A 216 16.63 12.42 -11.34
N ARG A 217 17.04 11.78 -12.44
CA ARG A 217 18.30 12.08 -13.13
C ARG A 217 18.31 13.44 -13.83
N GLN A 218 17.15 13.92 -14.28
CA GLN A 218 16.99 15.22 -14.94
C GLN A 218 16.75 16.34 -13.93
N ASN A 219 15.99 16.05 -12.88
CA ASN A 219 15.71 16.98 -11.80
C ASN A 219 15.56 16.26 -10.46
N ARG A 220 16.51 16.50 -9.55
CA ARG A 220 16.50 15.84 -8.24
C ARG A 220 15.37 16.31 -7.34
N ALA A 221 14.97 17.58 -7.45
CA ALA A 221 13.96 18.17 -6.56
C ALA A 221 12.54 17.70 -6.91
N THR A 222 12.20 17.68 -8.20
CA THR A 222 10.88 17.22 -8.71
C THR A 222 10.87 15.75 -9.11
N GLY A 223 12.00 15.05 -9.07
CA GLY A 223 12.07 13.60 -9.22
C GLY A 223 12.20 12.83 -7.91
N ALA A 224 12.22 13.52 -6.76
CA ALA A 224 12.26 12.89 -5.44
C ALA A 224 10.90 12.97 -4.75
N PHE A 225 10.59 11.96 -3.95
CA PHE A 225 9.45 11.97 -3.03
C PHE A 225 9.75 11.11 -1.81
N ILE A 226 8.88 11.23 -0.80
CA ILE A 226 8.86 10.31 0.34
C ILE A 226 7.49 9.66 0.49
N LEU A 227 7.47 8.44 1.01
CA LEU A 227 6.24 7.80 1.50
C LEU A 227 6.18 7.94 3.01
N ILE A 228 5.00 8.30 3.49
CA ILE A 228 4.68 8.53 4.89
C ILE A 228 3.54 7.59 5.25
N ASP A 229 3.70 6.85 6.34
CA ASP A 229 2.64 6.01 6.89
C ASP A 229 1.52 6.88 7.46
N SER A 230 0.28 6.70 7.00
CA SER A 230 -0.82 7.60 7.34
C SER A 230 -1.31 7.48 8.79
N LEU A 231 -0.96 6.39 9.49
CA LEU A 231 -1.38 6.16 10.88
C LEU A 231 -0.31 6.63 11.86
N THR A 232 0.95 6.30 11.58
CA THR A 232 2.09 6.63 12.47
C THR A 232 2.74 7.97 12.15
N ASN A 233 2.49 8.52 10.96
CA ASN A 233 3.15 9.71 10.40
C ASN A 233 4.67 9.56 10.19
N ASN A 234 5.20 8.34 10.28
CA ASN A 234 6.61 8.07 10.03
C ASN A 234 6.91 8.11 8.53
N THR A 235 8.07 8.65 8.17
CA THR A 235 8.61 8.51 6.81
C THR A 235 9.14 7.10 6.65
N VAL A 236 8.47 6.29 5.82
CA VAL A 236 8.77 4.87 5.65
C VAL A 236 9.62 4.57 4.41
N ALA A 237 9.67 5.48 3.44
CA ALA A 237 10.48 5.30 2.24
C ALA A 237 10.89 6.61 1.58
N ALA A 238 12.02 6.58 0.88
CA ALA A 238 12.49 7.63 -0.01
C ALA A 238 12.49 7.12 -1.46
N GLY A 239 11.97 7.90 -2.39
CA GLY A 239 11.76 7.48 -3.77
C GLY A 239 12.38 8.42 -4.79
N MET A 240 12.87 7.80 -5.88
CA MET A 240 13.47 8.46 -7.04
C MET A 240 12.68 8.04 -8.29
N ILE A 241 11.98 8.98 -8.90
CA ILE A 241 11.16 8.78 -10.09
C ILE A 241 12.06 8.43 -11.27
N LEU A 242 11.70 7.36 -11.97
CA LEU A 242 12.42 6.89 -13.16
C LEU A 242 11.88 7.59 -14.42
N GLU A 243 12.70 7.62 -15.47
CA GLU A 243 12.20 7.95 -16.80
C GLU A 243 11.15 6.92 -17.20
N GLY A 244 9.95 7.39 -17.52
CA GLY A 244 8.96 6.54 -18.16
C GLY A 244 9.46 6.17 -19.54
N GLU A 245 9.66 4.88 -19.82
CA GLU A 245 9.30 4.41 -21.15
C GLU A 245 7.81 4.71 -21.25
N ALA A 246 7.40 5.59 -22.17
CA ALA A 246 6.00 5.78 -22.46
C ALA A 246 5.44 4.38 -22.75
N ALA A 247 4.79 3.77 -21.77
CA ALA A 247 4.11 2.52 -21.99
C ALA A 247 3.13 2.85 -23.11
N PRO A 248 3.20 2.15 -24.27
CA PRO A 248 2.22 2.37 -25.31
C PRO A 248 0.86 2.29 -24.64
N GLU A 249 -0.05 3.20 -24.94
CA GLU A 249 -1.42 3.27 -24.41
C GLU A 249 -2.02 1.86 -24.32
N GLN A 250 -1.72 1.16 -23.23
CA GLN A 250 -2.09 -0.23 -23.07
C GLN A 250 -3.43 -0.13 -22.42
N ARG A 251 -4.40 0.03 -23.32
CA ARG A 251 -5.82 -0.29 -23.19
C ARG A 251 -6.25 -0.29 -21.74
N ALA A 252 -6.91 0.81 -21.38
CA ALA A 252 -7.94 0.86 -20.36
C ALA A 252 -8.35 -0.56 -19.96
N SER A 253 -7.74 -1.07 -18.89
CA SER A 253 -8.31 -2.21 -18.22
C SER A 253 -9.71 -1.72 -17.84
N GLN A 254 -10.74 -2.46 -18.25
CA GLN A 254 -12.14 -2.13 -17.98
C GLN A 254 -12.49 -2.17 -16.48
N ARG A 255 -11.49 -2.12 -15.61
CA ARG A 255 -11.63 -1.95 -14.17
C ARG A 255 -11.26 -0.50 -13.85
N PRO A 256 -12.13 0.27 -13.18
CA PRO A 256 -11.75 1.60 -12.71
C PRO A 256 -10.44 1.49 -11.91
N PRO A 257 -9.52 2.48 -12.03
CA PRO A 257 -8.29 2.48 -11.25
C PRO A 257 -8.62 2.26 -9.78
N LEU A 258 -7.84 1.40 -9.10
CA LEU A 258 -8.03 1.09 -7.67
C LEU A 258 -8.24 2.36 -6.84
N LEU A 259 -7.57 3.44 -7.21
CA LEU A 259 -7.57 4.78 -6.59
C LEU A 259 -8.94 5.44 -6.33
N ASP A 260 -9.99 5.12 -7.10
CA ASP A 260 -11.32 5.77 -6.92
C ASP A 260 -12.23 5.00 -5.93
N ARG A 261 -11.73 3.90 -5.34
CA ARG A 261 -12.47 3.13 -4.34
C ARG A 261 -12.02 3.52 -2.94
N PRO A 262 -12.94 3.66 -1.97
CA PRO A 262 -12.55 3.83 -0.57
C PRO A 262 -11.83 2.56 -0.08
N HIS A 263 -10.56 2.70 0.28
CA HIS A 263 -9.74 1.62 0.84
C HIS A 263 -9.51 1.78 2.33
N SER A 264 -9.26 0.65 2.99
CA SER A 264 -8.91 0.62 4.41
C SER A 264 -7.50 1.19 4.62
N GLN A 265 -7.32 2.03 5.64
CA GLN A 265 -6.00 2.47 6.09
C GLN A 265 -5.32 1.45 7.02
N VAL A 266 -6.06 0.42 7.44
CA VAL A 266 -5.58 -0.67 8.29
C VAL A 266 -5.47 -1.92 7.44
N SER A 267 -4.29 -2.55 7.43
CA SER A 267 -4.06 -3.77 6.66
C SER A 267 -4.54 -5.03 7.39
N ALA A 268 -4.64 -6.14 6.66
CA ALA A 268 -5.01 -7.43 7.25
C ALA A 268 -3.97 -7.91 8.28
N GLU A 269 -2.70 -7.58 8.09
CA GLU A 269 -1.61 -7.91 9.01
C GLU A 269 -1.71 -7.08 10.30
N GLU A 270 -1.93 -5.77 10.21
CA GLU A 270 -2.16 -4.90 11.39
C GLU A 270 -3.36 -5.38 12.22
N ARG A 271 -4.45 -5.80 11.55
CA ARG A 271 -5.59 -6.43 12.24
C ARG A 271 -5.19 -7.73 12.92
N SER A 272 -4.42 -8.57 12.23
CA SER A 272 -4.03 -9.88 12.74
C SER A 272 -3.11 -9.79 13.95
N GLU A 273 -2.16 -8.86 13.93
CA GLU A 273 -1.31 -8.53 15.08
C GLU A 273 -2.14 -8.00 16.26
N ARG A 274 -3.07 -7.06 15.98
CA ARG A 274 -3.90 -6.44 17.01
C ARG A 274 -4.85 -7.43 17.69
N LEU A 275 -5.41 -8.36 16.93
CA LEU A 275 -6.36 -9.37 17.44
C LEU A 275 -5.66 -10.66 17.89
N GLY A 276 -4.38 -10.85 17.55
CA GLY A 276 -3.64 -12.09 17.76
C GLY A 276 -4.22 -13.29 17.01
N GLN A 277 -4.98 -13.06 15.94
CA GLN A 277 -5.64 -14.09 15.13
C GLN A 277 -5.67 -13.65 13.67
N LYS A 278 -5.63 -14.58 12.72
CA LYS A 278 -5.90 -14.26 11.32
C LYS A 278 -7.39 -14.44 11.05
N GLY A 279 -7.99 -13.49 10.35
CA GLY A 279 -9.36 -13.64 9.89
C GLY A 279 -9.49 -14.84 8.97
N CYS A 280 -10.54 -15.63 9.15
CA CYS A 280 -10.82 -16.80 8.32
C CYS A 280 -12.31 -17.15 8.32
N THR A 281 -12.71 -17.93 7.32
CA THR A 281 -14.07 -18.44 7.17
C THR A 281 -14.05 -19.94 7.45
N VAL A 282 -14.80 -20.36 8.48
CA VAL A 282 -15.09 -21.77 8.78
C VAL A 282 -16.45 -22.10 8.19
N TRP A 283 -16.48 -23.00 7.21
CA TRP A 283 -17.68 -23.36 6.47
C TRP A 283 -18.14 -24.77 6.85
N LEU A 284 -19.26 -24.87 7.58
CA LEU A 284 -19.83 -26.15 7.98
C LEU A 284 -20.75 -26.69 6.89
N THR A 285 -20.39 -27.85 6.31
CA THR A 285 -21.20 -28.59 5.34
C THR A 285 -21.88 -29.78 6.01
N GLY A 286 -22.94 -30.29 5.40
CA GLY A 286 -23.70 -31.43 5.92
C GLY A 286 -25.20 -31.24 5.80
N LEU A 287 -25.91 -32.36 5.71
CA LEU A 287 -27.35 -32.41 5.50
C LEU A 287 -28.15 -31.77 6.66
N PRO A 288 -29.42 -31.38 6.45
CA PRO A 288 -30.28 -30.85 7.51
C PRO A 288 -30.29 -31.76 8.75
N ALA A 289 -30.37 -31.17 9.95
CA ALA A 289 -30.30 -31.87 11.24
C ALA A 289 -28.98 -32.64 11.53
N SER A 290 -27.90 -32.40 10.77
CA SER A 290 -26.56 -32.95 11.07
C SER A 290 -25.91 -32.36 12.34
N GLY A 291 -26.39 -31.21 12.83
CA GLY A 291 -25.85 -30.56 14.03
C GLY A 291 -24.88 -29.41 13.76
N LYS A 292 -24.84 -28.86 12.54
CA LYS A 292 -24.03 -27.69 12.17
C LYS A 292 -24.17 -26.54 13.17
N SER A 293 -25.39 -26.12 13.50
CA SER A 293 -25.66 -25.03 14.46
C SER A 293 -25.07 -25.32 15.84
N LEU A 294 -25.26 -26.55 16.35
CA LEU A 294 -24.71 -26.96 17.65
C LEU A 294 -23.18 -26.89 17.67
N ILE A 295 -22.53 -27.38 16.60
CA ILE A 295 -21.08 -27.33 16.44
C ILE A 295 -20.61 -25.87 16.29
N ALA A 296 -21.34 -25.04 15.55
CA ALA A 296 -20.98 -23.63 15.31
C ALA A 296 -20.94 -22.83 16.62
N TYR A 297 -22.00 -22.93 17.43
CA TYR A 297 -22.05 -22.23 18.73
C TYR A 297 -21.09 -22.81 19.77
N ALA A 298 -20.84 -24.12 19.76
CA ALA A 298 -19.79 -24.72 20.59
C ALA A 298 -18.39 -24.21 20.20
N LEU A 299 -18.12 -24.12 18.89
CA LEU A 299 -16.87 -23.56 18.37
C LEU A 299 -16.71 -22.08 18.71
N GLU A 300 -17.77 -21.28 18.56
CA GLU A 300 -17.76 -19.86 18.96
C GLU A 300 -17.46 -19.71 20.45
N ARG A 301 -18.12 -20.50 21.31
CA ARG A 301 -17.86 -20.50 22.75
C ARG A 301 -16.41 -20.84 23.05
N ARG A 302 -15.88 -21.89 22.41
CA ARG A 302 -14.50 -22.32 22.61
C ARG A 302 -13.50 -21.25 22.17
N LEU A 303 -13.70 -20.63 21.00
CA LEU A 303 -12.89 -19.52 20.50
C LEU A 303 -12.93 -18.33 21.46
N PHE A 304 -14.10 -17.99 21.99
CA PHE A 304 -14.25 -16.95 23.01
C PHE A 304 -13.45 -17.26 24.28
N ASP A 305 -13.49 -18.49 24.76
CA ASP A 305 -12.75 -18.92 25.96
C ASP A 305 -11.22 -18.83 25.77
N ILE A 306 -10.73 -19.01 24.55
CA ILE A 306 -9.31 -18.78 24.20
C ILE A 306 -9.02 -17.35 23.71
N LYS A 307 -9.91 -16.39 24.03
CA LYS A 307 -9.81 -14.95 23.73
C LYS A 307 -9.71 -14.62 22.25
N ARG A 308 -10.43 -15.36 21.40
CA ARG A 308 -10.53 -15.13 19.97
C ARG A 308 -11.89 -14.56 19.61
N LEU A 309 -11.90 -13.62 18.67
CA LEU A 309 -13.12 -13.02 18.15
C LEU A 309 -13.67 -13.91 17.04
N ALA A 310 -14.79 -14.54 17.34
CA ALA A 310 -15.56 -15.33 16.39
C ALA A 310 -16.99 -14.80 16.28
N MET A 311 -17.63 -15.10 15.15
CA MET A 311 -19.04 -14.81 14.93
C MET A 311 -19.66 -15.99 14.18
N VAL A 312 -20.78 -16.50 14.71
CA VAL A 312 -21.62 -17.45 13.99
C VAL A 312 -22.57 -16.71 13.06
N VAL A 313 -22.68 -17.20 11.83
CA VAL A 313 -23.73 -16.84 10.90
C VAL A 313 -24.57 -18.10 10.66
N ASP A 314 -25.76 -18.12 11.26
CA ASP A 314 -26.70 -19.24 11.21
C ASP A 314 -28.05 -18.74 10.68
N PRO A 315 -28.63 -19.35 9.62
CA PRO A 315 -29.95 -18.95 9.14
C PRO A 315 -31.07 -19.05 10.20
N ASP A 316 -30.85 -19.83 11.26
CA ASP A 316 -31.84 -20.09 12.31
C ASP A 316 -31.79 -19.06 13.47
N ASP A 317 -30.84 -18.11 13.45
CA ASP A 317 -30.61 -17.13 14.52
C ASP A 317 -31.60 -15.95 14.55
N GLY A 318 -32.44 -15.82 13.52
CA GLY A 318 -33.42 -14.73 13.38
C GLY A 318 -32.81 -13.35 13.08
N LEU A 319 -31.49 -13.22 13.02
CA LEU A 319 -30.75 -12.02 12.60
C LEU A 319 -30.48 -12.06 11.09
N SER A 320 -30.39 -13.26 10.53
CA SER A 320 -30.21 -13.53 9.10
C SER A 320 -31.51 -13.33 8.28
N THR A 321 -32.10 -12.13 8.36
CA THR A 321 -33.31 -11.79 7.57
C THR A 321 -33.00 -11.78 6.08
N GLY A 322 -33.51 -12.78 5.34
CA GLY A 322 -33.30 -12.92 3.89
C GLY A 322 -32.61 -14.22 3.46
N VAL A 323 -32.24 -15.11 4.39
CA VAL A 323 -31.78 -16.46 4.06
C VAL A 323 -32.92 -17.46 4.20
N GLN A 324 -33.19 -18.23 3.14
CA GLN A 324 -34.13 -19.33 3.24
C GLN A 324 -33.44 -20.61 3.78
N PRO A 325 -34.13 -21.42 4.60
CA PRO A 325 -33.59 -22.66 5.15
C PRO A 325 -33.40 -23.79 4.12
N ASP A 326 -33.77 -23.58 2.85
CA ASP A 326 -33.65 -24.54 1.75
C ASP A 326 -32.28 -24.51 1.02
N GLY A 327 -31.39 -23.60 1.42
CA GLY A 327 -30.05 -23.47 0.82
C GLY A 327 -29.99 -22.54 -0.39
N SER A 328 -31.09 -21.86 -0.76
CA SER A 328 -31.02 -20.70 -1.66
C SER A 328 -30.31 -19.55 -0.93
N SER A 329 -28.97 -19.52 -1.05
CA SER A 329 -28.15 -18.49 -0.40
C SER A 329 -28.50 -17.11 -0.96
N PRO A 330 -28.67 -16.07 -0.12
CA PRO A 330 -28.77 -14.71 -0.63
C PRO A 330 -27.45 -14.32 -1.27
N TRP A 331 -27.52 -13.53 -2.33
CA TRP A 331 -26.41 -12.93 -3.07
C TRP A 331 -25.33 -12.22 -2.21
N GLN A 332 -25.54 -12.10 -0.89
CA GLN A 332 -24.73 -11.37 0.08
C GLN A 332 -23.72 -12.24 0.87
N THR A 333 -23.88 -13.56 0.90
CA THR A 333 -23.04 -14.46 1.74
C THR A 333 -21.54 -14.44 1.40
N PRO A 334 -21.11 -14.44 0.13
CA PRO A 334 -19.69 -14.36 -0.22
C PRO A 334 -19.06 -13.01 0.17
N GLU A 335 -19.79 -11.91 0.01
CA GLU A 335 -19.29 -10.57 0.38
C GLU A 335 -19.18 -10.43 1.90
N LEU A 336 -20.15 -10.95 2.66
CA LEU A 336 -20.09 -10.99 4.12
C LEU A 336 -18.89 -11.80 4.61
N ALA A 337 -18.72 -13.01 4.08
CA ALA A 337 -17.59 -13.89 4.42
C ALA A 337 -16.25 -13.19 4.17
N ARG A 338 -16.10 -12.54 3.01
CA ARG A 338 -14.90 -11.77 2.67
C ARG A 338 -14.68 -10.58 3.60
N ARG A 339 -15.67 -9.71 3.79
CA ARG A 339 -15.51 -8.48 4.59
C ARG A 339 -15.18 -8.77 6.05
N CYS A 340 -15.85 -9.77 6.65
CA CYS A 340 -15.57 -10.15 8.03
C CYS A 340 -14.19 -10.83 8.16
N THR A 341 -13.81 -11.67 7.18
CA THR A 341 -12.46 -12.27 7.11
C THR A 341 -11.38 -11.19 6.96
N ASP A 342 -11.58 -10.21 6.07
CA ASP A 342 -10.67 -9.07 5.86
C ASP A 342 -10.62 -8.13 7.09
N ALA A 343 -11.68 -8.13 7.92
CA ALA A 343 -11.74 -7.46 9.22
C ALA A 343 -11.03 -8.24 10.35
N GLY A 344 -10.46 -9.41 10.06
CA GLY A 344 -9.71 -10.21 11.04
C GLY A 344 -10.56 -11.14 11.91
N LEU A 345 -11.86 -11.30 11.61
CA LEU A 345 -12.77 -12.16 12.37
C LEU A 345 -12.69 -13.63 11.92
N ILE A 346 -12.95 -14.55 12.84
CA ILE A 346 -13.21 -15.96 12.52
C ILE A 346 -14.72 -16.12 12.35
N VAL A 347 -15.17 -16.32 11.11
CA VAL A 347 -16.60 -16.37 10.81
C VAL A 347 -17.03 -17.81 10.57
N ILE A 348 -18.03 -18.28 11.31
CA ILE A 348 -18.49 -19.66 11.28
C ILE A 348 -19.84 -19.71 10.59
N PHE A 349 -19.89 -20.30 9.40
CA PHE A 349 -21.12 -20.42 8.61
C PHE A 349 -21.76 -21.79 8.83
N ALA A 350 -22.96 -21.80 9.38
CA ALA A 350 -23.76 -23.02 9.64
C ALA A 350 -24.83 -23.27 8.56
N TYR A 351 -24.55 -22.91 7.31
CA TYR A 351 -25.52 -22.93 6.21
C TYR A 351 -25.69 -24.30 5.54
N ALA A 352 -26.84 -24.50 4.89
CA ALA A 352 -26.99 -25.55 3.89
C ALA A 352 -26.36 -25.09 2.57
N SER A 353 -25.37 -25.82 2.07
CA SER A 353 -24.71 -25.52 0.79
C SER A 353 -24.67 -26.80 -0.05
N PRO A 354 -25.79 -27.18 -0.69
CA PRO A 354 -25.94 -28.49 -1.32
C PRO A 354 -25.05 -28.65 -2.56
N LEU A 355 -24.76 -27.56 -3.28
CA LEU A 355 -23.97 -27.57 -4.51
C LEU A 355 -22.50 -27.29 -4.23
N ARG A 356 -21.60 -28.05 -4.86
CA ARG A 356 -20.15 -27.81 -4.78
C ARG A 356 -19.75 -26.46 -5.37
N ALA A 357 -20.40 -26.04 -6.45
CA ALA A 357 -20.10 -24.76 -7.10
C ALA A 357 -20.23 -23.57 -6.14
N ASP A 358 -21.21 -23.60 -5.24
CA ASP A 358 -21.43 -22.53 -4.25
C ASP A 358 -20.27 -22.46 -3.25
N ARG A 359 -19.77 -23.62 -2.81
CA ARG A 359 -18.63 -23.71 -1.88
C ARG A 359 -17.33 -23.27 -2.53
N GLU A 360 -17.13 -23.63 -3.80
CA GLU A 360 -15.97 -23.18 -4.59
C GLU A 360 -16.00 -21.67 -4.81
N ALA A 361 -17.16 -21.08 -5.11
CA ALA A 361 -17.30 -19.64 -5.27
C ALA A 361 -16.91 -18.86 -3.99
N ILE A 362 -17.30 -19.35 -2.81
CA ILE A 362 -16.93 -18.72 -1.53
C ILE A 362 -15.45 -18.92 -1.22
N ARG A 363 -14.90 -20.12 -1.49
CA ARG A 363 -13.48 -20.42 -1.34
C ARG A 363 -12.61 -19.47 -2.19
N ASP A 364 -13.03 -19.18 -3.42
CA ASP A 364 -12.34 -18.25 -4.32
C ASP A 364 -12.44 -16.79 -3.86
N VAL A 365 -13.60 -16.39 -3.32
CA VAL A 365 -13.84 -15.01 -2.85
C VAL A 365 -13.06 -14.69 -1.57
N VAL A 366 -12.99 -15.64 -0.63
CA VAL A 366 -12.30 -15.48 0.66
C VAL A 366 -10.79 -15.73 0.52
N GLY A 367 -10.39 -16.62 -0.37
CA GLY A 367 -9.02 -17.11 -0.50
C GLY A 367 -8.88 -18.52 0.10
N PRO A 368 -8.33 -19.50 -0.63
CA PRO A 368 -8.26 -20.90 -0.20
C PRO A 368 -7.45 -21.12 1.08
N GLU A 369 -6.51 -20.23 1.37
CA GLU A 369 -5.69 -20.22 2.59
C GLU A 369 -6.46 -19.77 3.84
N ARG A 370 -7.51 -18.96 3.67
CA ARG A 370 -8.38 -18.46 4.75
C ARG A 370 -9.75 -19.15 4.81
N PHE A 371 -10.02 -20.08 3.90
CA PHE A 371 -11.25 -20.86 3.85
C PHE A 371 -11.01 -22.28 4.42
N VAL A 372 -11.78 -22.65 5.44
CA VAL A 372 -11.70 -23.92 6.16
C VAL A 372 -13.02 -24.66 6.01
N GLU A 373 -13.01 -25.78 5.30
CA GLU A 373 -14.22 -26.57 5.03
C GLU A 373 -14.35 -27.75 6.02
N VAL A 374 -15.42 -27.75 6.81
CA VAL A 374 -15.71 -28.78 7.81
C VAL A 374 -16.90 -29.60 7.31
N HIS A 375 -16.73 -30.91 7.13
CA HIS A 375 -17.83 -31.80 6.75
C HIS A 375 -18.43 -32.52 7.94
N VAL A 376 -19.67 -32.19 8.28
CA VAL A 376 -20.41 -32.82 9.39
C VAL A 376 -21.16 -34.05 8.85
N ASN A 377 -20.55 -35.21 8.99
CA ASN A 377 -21.09 -36.49 8.53
C ASN A 377 -21.87 -37.18 9.67
N THR A 378 -23.19 -36.98 9.68
CA THR A 378 -24.09 -37.58 10.67
C THR A 378 -24.96 -38.66 10.04
N SER A 379 -25.14 -39.78 10.73
CA SER A 379 -25.99 -40.88 10.25
C SER A 379 -27.44 -40.45 10.00
N LEU A 380 -28.11 -41.14 9.06
CA LEU A 380 -29.51 -40.87 8.73
C LEU A 380 -30.44 -41.08 9.94
N GLU A 381 -30.15 -42.09 10.77
CA GLU A 381 -30.96 -42.37 11.96
C GLU A 381 -30.91 -41.22 12.97
N THR A 382 -29.72 -40.69 13.25
CA THR A 382 -29.54 -39.54 14.15
C THR A 382 -30.22 -38.29 13.57
N ARG A 383 -30.09 -38.04 12.26
CA ARG A 383 -30.73 -36.89 11.60
C ARG A 383 -32.26 -36.96 11.68
N LYS A 384 -32.86 -38.14 11.45
CA LYS A 384 -34.30 -38.35 11.61
C LYS A 384 -34.79 -38.09 13.04
N LYS A 385 -34.01 -38.50 14.06
CA LYS A 385 -34.35 -38.23 15.47
C LYS A 385 -34.30 -36.74 15.83
N ARG A 386 -33.43 -35.96 15.17
CA ARG A 386 -33.22 -34.52 15.41
C ARG A 386 -34.06 -33.61 14.51
N ASP A 387 -34.88 -34.19 13.63
CA ASP A 387 -35.60 -33.45 12.60
C ASP A 387 -36.79 -32.66 13.15
N ALA A 388 -36.52 -31.48 13.68
CA ALA A 388 -37.54 -30.56 14.19
C ALA A 388 -38.43 -29.96 13.08
N ARG A 389 -37.99 -30.01 11.82
CA ARG A 389 -38.65 -29.37 10.67
C ARG A 389 -39.45 -30.37 9.80
N GLY A 390 -39.38 -31.67 10.09
CA GLY A 390 -40.06 -32.71 9.34
C GLY A 390 -39.51 -32.94 7.93
N VAL A 391 -38.26 -32.51 7.66
CA VAL A 391 -37.61 -32.61 6.34
C VAL A 391 -37.42 -34.07 5.90
N TYR A 392 -37.29 -34.99 6.85
CA TYR A 392 -37.14 -36.42 6.61
C TYR A 392 -38.47 -37.19 6.69
N GLY A 393 -39.61 -36.47 6.69
CA GLY A 393 -40.94 -37.05 6.65
C GLY A 393 -41.26 -37.72 5.29
N PRO A 394 -42.27 -38.60 5.25
CA PRO A 394 -42.64 -39.36 4.04
C PRO A 394 -43.14 -38.48 2.87
N SER A 395 -43.48 -37.22 3.16
CA SER A 395 -44.04 -36.24 2.21
C SER A 395 -42.97 -35.46 1.42
N HIS A 396 -41.70 -35.56 1.79
CA HIS A 396 -40.61 -34.77 1.23
C HIS A 396 -39.55 -35.67 0.57
N PRO A 397 -38.98 -35.28 -0.59
CA PRO A 397 -37.83 -35.96 -1.14
C PRO A 397 -36.65 -35.87 -0.15
N LEU A 398 -35.91 -36.97 -0.01
CA LEU A 398 -34.77 -37.00 0.90
C LEU A 398 -33.74 -35.92 0.51
N PRO A 399 -33.26 -35.11 1.47
CA PRO A 399 -32.23 -34.11 1.20
C PRO A 399 -30.96 -34.75 0.64
N SER A 400 -30.44 -34.17 -0.44
CA SER A 400 -29.17 -34.56 -1.05
C SER A 400 -28.21 -33.37 -1.08
N GLU A 401 -26.93 -33.65 -0.88
CA GLU A 401 -25.83 -32.69 -0.94
C GLU A 401 -24.66 -33.34 -1.68
N GLU A 402 -23.98 -32.58 -2.52
CA GLU A 402 -22.72 -33.01 -3.13
C GLU A 402 -21.64 -33.02 -2.05
N ALA A 403 -21.24 -34.22 -1.59
CA ALA A 403 -20.23 -34.35 -0.55
C ALA A 403 -18.91 -33.65 -0.96
N PRO A 404 -18.26 -32.92 -0.05
CA PRO A 404 -16.99 -32.26 -0.33
C PRO A 404 -15.90 -33.31 -0.60
N GLN A 405 -15.10 -33.09 -1.66
CA GLN A 405 -14.08 -34.06 -2.08
C GLN A 405 -12.84 -34.05 -1.19
N LYS A 406 -12.46 -32.87 -0.67
CA LYS A 406 -11.29 -32.66 0.18
C LYS A 406 -11.59 -31.61 1.25
N PRO A 407 -12.52 -31.88 2.18
CA PRO A 407 -12.73 -31.01 3.33
C PRO A 407 -11.45 -30.98 4.19
N ASP A 408 -11.23 -29.88 4.89
CA ASP A 408 -10.10 -29.75 5.82
C ASP A 408 -10.24 -30.70 7.01
N ILE A 409 -11.48 -31.02 7.38
CA ILE A 409 -11.82 -32.03 8.38
C ILE A 409 -13.19 -32.65 8.11
N VAL A 410 -13.32 -33.95 8.38
CA VAL A 410 -14.60 -34.66 8.43
C VAL A 410 -14.87 -35.05 9.86
N VAL A 411 -16.01 -34.63 10.41
CA VAL A 411 -16.41 -34.88 11.79
C VAL A 411 -17.69 -35.70 11.82
N SER A 412 -17.76 -36.70 12.69
CA SER A 412 -18.99 -37.46 12.93
C SER A 412 -19.70 -36.94 14.16
N PHE A 413 -21.01 -36.71 14.07
CA PHE A 413 -21.81 -36.15 15.17
C PHE A 413 -23.05 -36.99 15.50
N ASP A 414 -22.84 -38.29 15.75
CA ASP A 414 -23.87 -39.30 16.05
C ASP A 414 -24.23 -39.42 17.56
N GLY A 415 -24.18 -38.30 18.28
CA GLY A 415 -24.46 -38.25 19.73
C GLY A 415 -23.24 -37.96 20.62
N GLY A 416 -22.11 -37.61 20.01
CA GLY A 416 -20.94 -37.08 20.72
C GLY A 416 -21.18 -35.67 21.28
N ASP A 417 -20.22 -35.21 22.09
CA ASP A 417 -20.20 -33.87 22.66
C ASP A 417 -19.77 -32.84 21.60
N PRO A 418 -20.56 -31.79 21.30
CA PRO A 418 -20.19 -30.76 20.33
C PRO A 418 -18.91 -30.01 20.73
N GLU A 419 -18.54 -29.99 22.01
CA GLU A 419 -17.29 -29.37 22.47
C GLU A 419 -16.05 -30.13 21.96
N VAL A 420 -16.12 -31.46 21.86
CA VAL A 420 -15.02 -32.27 21.32
C VAL A 420 -14.80 -31.96 19.85
N VAL A 421 -15.89 -31.83 19.08
CA VAL A 421 -15.83 -31.46 17.66
C VAL A 421 -15.28 -30.04 17.48
N ALA A 422 -15.69 -29.11 18.34
CA ALA A 422 -15.15 -27.75 18.35
C ALA A 422 -13.62 -27.75 18.59
N GLU A 423 -13.13 -28.57 19.51
CA GLU A 423 -11.70 -28.69 19.82
C GLU A 423 -10.90 -29.21 18.61
N GLU A 424 -11.44 -30.20 17.89
CA GLU A 424 -10.84 -30.71 16.66
C GLU A 424 -10.73 -29.62 15.58
N ILE A 425 -11.78 -28.80 15.42
CA ILE A 425 -11.77 -27.68 14.46
C ILE A 425 -10.73 -26.63 14.87
N VAL A 426 -10.63 -26.27 16.15
CA VAL A 426 -9.57 -25.37 16.66
C VAL A 426 -8.18 -25.93 16.33
N GLY A 427 -7.97 -27.24 16.50
CA GLY A 427 -6.72 -27.90 16.11
C GLY A 427 -6.36 -27.70 14.62
N VAL A 428 -7.36 -27.76 13.73
CA VAL A 428 -7.17 -27.47 12.30
C VAL A 428 -6.80 -26.01 12.06
N LEU A 429 -7.44 -25.06 12.75
CA LEU A 429 -7.14 -23.63 12.64
C LEU A 429 -5.69 -23.32 13.08
N VAL A 430 -5.23 -23.96 14.16
CA VAL A 430 -3.84 -23.86 14.62
C VAL A 430 -2.88 -24.47 13.60
N LYS A 431 -3.17 -25.68 13.09
CA LYS A 431 -2.35 -26.37 12.09
C LYS A 431 -2.20 -25.56 10.80
N ARG A 432 -3.23 -24.81 10.41
CA ARG A 432 -3.21 -23.90 9.26
C ARG A 432 -2.54 -22.54 9.55
N GLY A 433 -2.11 -22.29 10.78
CA GLY A 433 -1.49 -21.01 11.18
C GLY A 433 -2.47 -19.83 11.16
N LEU A 434 -3.76 -20.10 11.29
CA LEU A 434 -4.83 -19.09 11.43
C LEU A 434 -4.98 -18.64 12.88
N LEU A 435 -4.67 -19.55 13.81
CA LEU A 435 -4.52 -19.28 15.23
C LEU A 435 -3.07 -19.55 15.67
N PRO A 436 -2.56 -18.83 16.68
CA PRO A 436 -1.28 -19.18 17.31
C PRO A 436 -1.38 -20.52 18.05
N SER A 437 -0.23 -21.13 18.32
CA SER A 437 -0.17 -22.42 19.03
C SER A 437 -0.87 -22.35 20.39
N LEU A 438 -1.61 -23.40 20.75
CA LEU A 438 -2.26 -23.53 22.05
C LEU A 438 -1.25 -23.51 23.22
N TYR A 439 0.03 -23.82 22.96
CA TYR A 439 1.12 -23.74 23.95
C TYR A 439 1.73 -22.33 24.08
N SER A 440 1.36 -21.39 23.21
CA SER A 440 1.83 -20.00 23.21
C SER A 440 0.78 -19.00 23.74
N LEU A 441 -0.31 -19.53 24.29
CA LEU A 441 -1.46 -18.82 24.88
C LEU A 441 -1.56 -19.14 26.37
#